data_AF-A0A949J485-F1
#
_entry.id   AF-A0A949J485-F1
#
_cell.length_a   1.000
_cell.length_b   1.000
_cell.length_c   1.000
_cell.angle_alpha   90.00
_cell.angle_beta   90.00
_cell.angle_gamma   90.00
#
_symmetry.space_group_name_H-M   'P 1'
#
loop_
_entity.id
_entity.type
_entity.pdbx_description
1 polymer ?
#
loop_
_entity_poly.entity_id
_entity_poly.type
_entity_poly.pdbx_seq_one_letter_code
_entity_poly.pdbx_strand_id
1 'polypeptide(L)'
;MAKKAAATKKSTPVKKAPRTVTTKASSVSKKSPTPQAPAKKAVVKKTVKNVAPLKKTAPTAASKTASVKATAKSSPAKAAAAKAAAAKAAAAAKEREAKAKAAEREKALAAKAKAAAAAKAAKEREAKAKAAEREKALAAKAKAAAAAKAAKEREAKAKAAAKEREIQRKAREKAAIEAKKLREVEAKRKAVEAEKQRKLREIERRNQEELKRQERREAEERRRQEALDRKMHSKPYADEPEFLEELRGLLLEARASTLQQIAVSDEEANEMLVDRERLEYDDEDGSSVASDIQRDQLKDFASSLRLKVDEIDVALARIDDGSYGRCDECFEPISKARLQFQLPVFTCVTCRASV
;
A
#
# COMPACT_ATOMS: atom_id res chain seq x y z
N MET A 1 34.30 -46.14 -21.57
CA MET A 1 33.54 -47.41 -21.44
C MET A 1 32.05 -47.10 -21.36
N ALA A 2 31.21 -47.89 -22.05
CA ALA A 2 29.82 -48.29 -21.75
C ALA A 2 28.81 -47.25 -21.16
N LYS A 3 27.55 -47.17 -21.62
CA LYS A 3 26.79 -48.05 -22.53
C LYS A 3 25.60 -47.31 -23.17
N LYS A 4 25.24 -47.69 -24.41
CA LYS A 4 23.96 -47.36 -25.06
C LYS A 4 22.76 -47.89 -24.24
N ALA A 5 21.63 -47.21 -24.32
CA ALA A 5 20.31 -47.84 -24.23
C ALA A 5 19.35 -47.15 -25.23
N ALA A 6 19.06 -47.83 -26.34
CA ALA A 6 17.98 -47.47 -27.25
C ALA A 6 16.78 -48.38 -26.97
N ALA A 7 15.56 -47.85 -27.05
CA ALA A 7 14.34 -48.64 -26.97
C ALA A 7 13.41 -48.24 -28.12
N THR A 8 13.06 -49.21 -28.96
CA THR A 8 12.30 -49.03 -30.20
C THR A 8 10.83 -49.37 -30.05
N LYS A 9 9.99 -48.58 -30.75
CA LYS A 9 8.72 -48.94 -31.42
C LYS A 9 7.79 -49.96 -30.72
N LYS A 10 6.55 -49.51 -30.46
CA LYS A 10 5.35 -50.30 -30.81
C LYS A 10 4.21 -49.40 -31.31
N SER A 11 3.69 -49.74 -32.47
CA SER A 11 2.63 -49.06 -33.21
C SER A 11 1.40 -49.96 -33.30
N THR A 12 0.20 -49.42 -33.12
CA THR A 12 -1.08 -50.06 -33.53
C THR A 12 -2.16 -48.99 -33.75
N PRO A 13 -3.22 -49.26 -34.56
CA PRO A 13 -3.70 -48.23 -35.49
C PRO A 13 -5.17 -47.77 -35.29
N VAL A 14 -5.46 -46.61 -35.89
CA VAL A 14 -6.69 -46.22 -36.60
C VAL A 14 -8.06 -46.61 -36.00
N LYS A 15 -8.86 -45.58 -35.66
CA LYS A 15 -10.24 -45.51 -36.18
C LYS A 15 -10.70 -44.07 -36.44
N LYS A 16 -11.21 -43.86 -37.65
CA LYS A 16 -11.67 -42.58 -38.21
C LYS A 16 -13.20 -42.68 -38.36
N ALA A 17 -13.95 -41.72 -37.84
CA ALA A 17 -15.40 -41.58 -38.06
C ALA A 17 -15.77 -40.08 -38.03
N PRO A 18 -16.83 -39.65 -38.74
CA PRO A 18 -16.81 -38.33 -39.37
C PRO A 18 -17.53 -37.21 -38.60
N ARG A 19 -17.21 -35.99 -38.98
CA ARG A 19 -17.98 -34.78 -38.70
C ARG A 19 -19.36 -34.85 -39.39
N THR A 20 -20.43 -34.54 -38.67
CA THR A 20 -21.70 -34.12 -39.27
C THR A 20 -21.88 -32.62 -39.08
N VAL A 21 -21.86 -31.87 -40.17
CA VAL A 21 -22.24 -30.45 -40.20
C VAL A 21 -23.75 -30.38 -40.35
N THR A 22 -24.45 -29.84 -39.34
CA THR A 22 -25.87 -29.48 -39.48
C THR A 22 -26.03 -27.97 -39.36
N THR A 23 -26.46 -27.37 -40.45
CA THR A 23 -26.86 -25.96 -40.55
C THR A 23 -28.17 -25.72 -39.82
N LYS A 24 -28.25 -24.59 -39.09
CA LYS A 24 -29.50 -23.81 -39.03
C LYS A 24 -29.25 -22.38 -38.55
N ALA A 25 -29.68 -21.42 -39.34
CA ALA A 25 -29.85 -20.03 -38.92
C ALA A 25 -31.18 -19.85 -38.18
N SER A 26 -31.26 -18.82 -37.32
CA SER A 26 -32.27 -17.73 -37.42
C SER A 26 -32.70 -17.10 -36.08
N SER A 27 -33.17 -15.85 -36.20
CA SER A 27 -34.08 -15.11 -35.30
C SER A 27 -33.63 -14.71 -33.88
N VAL A 28 -33.08 -13.50 -33.82
CA VAL A 28 -33.55 -12.37 -32.99
C VAL A 28 -34.98 -12.53 -32.44
N SER A 29 -35.20 -12.31 -31.13
CA SER A 29 -35.98 -11.16 -30.60
C SER A 29 -36.20 -11.20 -29.08
N LYS A 30 -35.98 -10.04 -28.42
CA LYS A 30 -36.64 -9.47 -27.21
C LYS A 30 -37.27 -10.41 -26.16
N LYS A 31 -36.98 -10.16 -24.87
CA LYS A 31 -37.77 -9.23 -23.99
C LYS A 31 -37.49 -9.45 -22.48
N SER A 32 -37.02 -8.42 -21.76
CA SER A 32 -37.04 -8.36 -20.29
C SER A 32 -38.47 -8.07 -19.78
N PRO A 33 -38.86 -8.45 -18.55
CA PRO A 33 -38.77 -7.44 -17.47
C PRO A 33 -38.58 -7.97 -16.03
N THR A 34 -37.88 -7.17 -15.22
CA THR A 34 -38.07 -7.09 -13.74
C THR A 34 -39.38 -6.34 -13.43
N PRO A 35 -40.06 -6.53 -12.27
CA PRO A 35 -39.76 -5.66 -11.11
C PRO A 35 -40.10 -6.19 -9.69
N GLN A 36 -39.77 -5.35 -8.70
CA GLN A 36 -40.38 -5.15 -7.36
C GLN A 36 -39.64 -5.64 -6.09
N ALA A 37 -39.47 -4.66 -5.21
CA ALA A 37 -39.39 -4.71 -3.75
C ALA A 37 -40.41 -3.64 -3.24
N PRO A 38 -40.48 -3.24 -1.95
CA PRO A 38 -40.16 -3.92 -0.68
C PRO A 38 -41.36 -3.91 0.31
N ALA A 39 -41.26 -4.61 1.45
CA ALA A 39 -42.24 -4.52 2.57
C ALA A 39 -41.57 -4.20 3.92
N LYS A 40 -42.37 -3.70 4.89
CA LYS A 40 -41.92 -2.92 6.06
C LYS A 40 -42.35 -3.53 7.42
N LYS A 41 -41.62 -3.11 8.47
CA LYS A 41 -42.06 -2.82 9.86
C LYS A 41 -42.34 -3.95 10.89
N ALA A 42 -41.47 -3.93 11.91
CA ALA A 42 -41.79 -3.61 13.33
C ALA A 42 -42.32 -4.71 14.31
N VAL A 43 -42.38 -4.30 15.60
CA VAL A 43 -43.01 -4.94 16.79
C VAL A 43 -42.11 -5.92 17.59
N VAL A 44 -42.00 -5.94 18.95
CA VAL A 44 -42.16 -4.92 20.04
C VAL A 44 -41.80 -5.51 21.43
N LYS A 45 -41.49 -4.68 22.45
CA LYS A 45 -41.36 -4.99 23.93
C LYS A 45 -40.21 -5.97 24.31
N LYS A 46 -39.68 -6.03 25.55
CA LYS A 46 -40.10 -5.56 26.91
C LYS A 46 -38.80 -5.19 27.69
N THR A 47 -38.63 -4.03 28.34
CA THR A 47 -38.98 -3.74 29.77
C THR A 47 -38.53 -4.86 30.74
N VAL A 48 -37.73 -4.63 31.80
CA VAL A 48 -38.18 -4.06 33.10
C VAL A 48 -37.00 -3.78 34.08
N LYS A 49 -37.03 -2.59 34.73
CA LYS A 49 -36.53 -2.18 36.09
C LYS A 49 -35.14 -2.62 36.60
N ASN A 50 -34.37 -1.65 37.13
CA ASN A 50 -34.48 -1.35 38.57
C ASN A 50 -34.16 0.11 38.93
N VAL A 51 -35.02 0.72 39.75
CA VAL A 51 -34.84 2.04 40.40
C VAL A 51 -35.57 2.00 41.75
N ALA A 52 -34.88 2.28 42.85
CA ALA A 52 -35.48 2.73 44.11
C ALA A 52 -34.42 3.42 45.01
N PRO A 53 -34.70 4.61 45.58
CA PRO A 53 -33.75 5.35 46.42
C PRO A 53 -34.17 5.50 47.90
N LEU A 54 -33.26 6.12 48.66
CA LEU A 54 -33.33 6.75 49.99
C LEU A 54 -34.71 7.04 50.65
N LYS A 55 -34.77 6.82 51.98
CA LYS A 55 -35.58 7.55 52.99
C LYS A 55 -34.61 8.13 54.04
N LYS A 56 -34.64 9.40 54.47
CA LYS A 56 -35.63 10.09 55.35
C LYS A 56 -35.75 9.39 56.73
N THR A 57 -35.69 10.02 57.90
CA THR A 57 -36.07 11.40 58.37
C THR A 57 -35.28 11.86 59.62
N ALA A 58 -35.44 13.14 59.98
CA ALA A 58 -35.32 13.72 61.34
C ALA A 58 -36.55 14.67 61.56
N PRO A 59 -36.71 15.47 62.64
CA PRO A 59 -36.26 15.41 64.04
C PRO A 59 -37.46 15.53 65.04
N THR A 60 -37.20 15.69 66.36
CA THR A 60 -37.99 16.38 67.45
C THR A 60 -37.75 15.69 68.81
N ALA A 61 -38.16 16.19 70.00
CA ALA A 61 -37.98 17.51 70.66
C ALA A 61 -38.54 17.40 72.11
N ALA A 62 -38.06 18.24 73.05
CA ALA A 62 -38.60 18.44 74.42
C ALA A 62 -38.55 17.23 75.39
N SER A 63 -38.72 17.34 76.73
CA SER A 63 -38.48 18.38 77.76
C SER A 63 -38.90 17.81 79.14
N LYS A 64 -38.51 18.46 80.26
CA LYS A 64 -38.87 18.28 81.70
C LYS A 64 -37.78 17.60 82.55
N THR A 65 -37.04 18.29 83.43
CA THR A 65 -37.40 18.96 84.73
C THR A 65 -37.78 18.01 85.87
N ALA A 66 -36.93 17.94 86.91
CA ALA A 66 -37.30 18.21 88.32
C ALA A 66 -36.07 18.13 89.23
N SER A 67 -36.12 18.81 90.37
CA SER A 67 -35.03 18.92 91.38
C SER A 67 -35.51 18.44 92.76
N VAL A 68 -34.64 18.49 93.78
CA VAL A 68 -34.89 18.87 95.21
C VAL A 68 -34.31 17.89 96.27
N LYS A 69 -33.84 18.50 97.39
CA LYS A 69 -33.43 17.96 98.72
C LYS A 69 -32.09 17.21 98.80
N ALA A 70 -31.08 17.59 99.60
CA ALA A 70 -30.91 18.43 100.82
C ALA A 70 -31.17 17.76 102.19
N THR A 71 -30.15 17.79 103.05
CA THR A 71 -30.20 17.63 104.52
C THR A 71 -29.12 18.45 105.21
N ALA A 72 -29.42 18.94 106.41
CA ALA A 72 -28.46 19.44 107.42
C ALA A 72 -28.42 18.40 108.58
N LYS A 73 -27.77 18.52 109.76
CA LYS A 73 -27.29 19.66 110.57
C LYS A 73 -26.51 19.11 111.79
N SER A 74 -25.81 19.96 112.56
CA SER A 74 -25.82 20.04 114.06
C SER A 74 -24.44 20.18 114.78
N SER A 75 -24.49 20.75 116.00
CA SER A 75 -23.39 21.10 116.92
C SER A 75 -23.89 21.07 118.39
N PRO A 76 -23.00 21.15 119.40
CA PRO A 76 -23.25 21.77 120.74
C PRO A 76 -22.02 22.58 121.31
N ALA A 77 -22.04 23.33 122.43
CA ALA A 77 -23.08 24.09 123.17
C ALA A 77 -22.48 25.05 124.27
N LYS A 78 -23.36 25.77 124.99
CA LYS A 78 -23.28 26.49 126.32
C LYS A 78 -22.20 26.05 127.34
N ALA A 79 -21.72 26.82 128.36
CA ALA A 79 -21.99 28.18 128.93
C ALA A 79 -20.80 28.63 129.87
N ALA A 80 -20.94 29.38 131.00
CA ALA A 80 -21.25 30.81 131.27
C ALA A 80 -21.13 31.14 132.82
N ALA A 81 -20.80 32.41 133.18
CA ALA A 81 -21.18 33.19 134.41
C ALA A 81 -20.23 33.45 135.64
N ALA A 82 -20.19 34.76 136.04
CA ALA A 82 -20.08 35.39 137.40
C ALA A 82 -18.79 35.30 138.29
N LYS A 83 -18.46 36.23 139.25
CA LYS A 83 -18.64 37.71 139.42
C LYS A 83 -17.89 38.25 140.70
N ALA A 84 -17.24 39.43 140.60
CA ALA A 84 -16.98 40.48 141.65
C ALA A 84 -15.95 40.36 142.83
N ALA A 85 -15.39 41.56 143.18
CA ALA A 85 -14.80 42.05 144.47
C ALA A 85 -13.42 41.51 144.96
N ALA A 86 -12.53 42.28 145.63
CA ALA A 86 -12.35 43.74 145.75
C ALA A 86 -10.91 44.15 146.20
N ALA A 87 -10.35 45.16 145.51
CA ALA A 87 -9.62 46.36 145.97
C ALA A 87 -8.49 46.38 147.06
N LYS A 88 -7.32 46.92 146.62
CA LYS A 88 -6.37 47.86 147.31
C LYS A 88 -5.61 47.36 148.56
N ALA A 89 -4.40 47.83 148.91
CA ALA A 89 -3.46 48.86 148.41
C ALA A 89 -2.00 48.36 148.67
N ALA A 90 -0.93 48.56 147.88
CA ALA A 90 -0.40 49.65 147.04
C ALA A 90 0.75 50.44 147.71
N ALA A 91 2.01 50.17 147.29
CA ALA A 91 3.19 51.04 147.52
C ALA A 91 4.42 50.70 146.63
N ALA A 92 4.29 50.51 145.31
CA ALA A 92 5.45 50.30 144.41
C ALA A 92 5.22 50.67 142.92
N ALA A 93 4.23 51.53 142.62
CA ALA A 93 3.73 51.72 141.26
C ALA A 93 3.97 53.13 140.70
N LYS A 94 5.20 53.42 140.23
CA LYS A 94 5.44 54.55 139.30
C LYS A 94 6.66 54.48 138.36
N GLU A 95 7.45 53.40 138.33
CA GLU A 95 8.64 53.31 137.46
C GLU A 95 8.64 52.17 136.42
N ARG A 96 7.67 51.23 136.45
CA ARG A 96 7.67 50.06 135.55
C ARG A 96 6.68 50.11 134.37
N GLU A 97 5.91 51.19 134.22
CA GLU A 97 4.93 51.32 133.11
C GLU A 97 5.55 51.85 131.79
N ALA A 98 6.72 52.49 131.86
CA ALA A 98 7.36 53.12 130.69
C ALA A 98 8.02 52.11 129.71
N LYS A 99 8.45 50.93 130.17
CA LYS A 99 9.19 49.96 129.34
C LYS A 99 8.30 48.96 128.59
N ALA A 100 7.05 48.75 129.02
CA ALA A 100 6.10 47.87 128.31
C ALA A 100 5.53 48.50 127.02
N LYS A 101 5.32 49.83 127.01
CA LYS A 101 4.76 50.57 125.86
C LYS A 101 5.76 50.80 124.70
N ALA A 102 7.05 50.48 124.89
CA ALA A 102 8.08 50.53 123.85
C ALA A 102 8.08 49.27 122.96
N ALA A 103 8.00 48.08 123.55
CA ALA A 103 8.09 46.80 122.83
C ALA A 103 6.89 46.50 121.91
N GLU A 104 5.69 47.00 122.26
CA GLU A 104 4.50 46.96 121.39
C GLU A 104 4.66 47.83 120.14
N ARG A 105 5.25 49.03 120.28
CA ARG A 105 5.49 49.95 119.15
C ARG A 105 6.48 49.39 118.14
N GLU A 106 7.54 48.71 118.60
CA GLU A 106 8.52 48.09 117.70
C GLU A 106 7.91 46.93 116.88
N LYS A 107 7.14 46.05 117.53
CA LYS A 107 6.44 44.95 116.84
C LYS A 107 5.40 45.46 115.83
N ALA A 108 4.67 46.53 116.15
CA ALA A 108 3.73 47.16 115.22
C ALA A 108 4.41 47.79 113.99
N LEU A 109 5.60 48.38 114.15
CA LEU A 109 6.40 48.93 113.05
C LEU A 109 7.01 47.80 112.18
N ALA A 110 7.52 46.73 112.78
CA ALA A 110 8.01 45.56 112.05
C ALA A 110 6.89 44.84 111.26
N ALA A 111 5.67 44.77 111.81
CA ALA A 111 4.50 44.24 111.11
C ALA A 111 4.10 45.11 109.91
N LYS A 112 4.09 46.45 110.06
CA LYS A 112 3.84 47.38 108.94
C LYS A 112 4.93 47.29 107.86
N ALA A 113 6.20 47.14 108.24
CA ALA A 113 7.30 46.96 107.28
C ALA A 113 7.16 45.66 106.48
N LYS A 114 6.84 44.54 107.13
CA LYS A 114 6.56 43.25 106.43
C LYS A 114 5.32 43.33 105.54
N ALA A 115 4.25 43.99 105.97
CA ALA A 115 3.05 44.20 105.15
C ALA A 115 3.35 45.06 103.90
N ALA A 116 4.14 46.13 104.04
CA ALA A 116 4.56 46.97 102.91
C ALA A 116 5.46 46.20 101.92
N ALA A 117 6.41 45.38 102.42
CA ALA A 117 7.24 44.53 101.59
C ALA A 117 6.43 43.46 100.84
N ALA A 118 5.48 42.81 101.52
CA ALA A 118 4.57 41.83 100.90
C ALA A 118 3.67 42.48 99.84
N ALA A 119 3.14 43.68 100.09
CA ALA A 119 2.34 44.42 99.11
C ALA A 119 3.16 44.85 97.88
N LYS A 120 4.44 45.22 98.07
CA LYS A 120 5.36 45.54 96.95
C LYS A 120 5.68 44.29 96.12
N ALA A 121 5.98 43.16 96.77
CA ALA A 121 6.23 41.89 96.11
C ALA A 121 4.99 41.33 95.38
N ALA A 122 3.78 41.52 95.94
CA ALA A 122 2.52 41.16 95.28
C ALA A 122 2.30 41.98 93.99
N LYS A 123 2.49 43.30 94.05
CA LYS A 123 2.39 44.18 92.87
C LYS A 123 3.43 43.84 91.79
N GLU A 124 4.66 43.47 92.19
CA GLU A 124 5.69 43.05 91.23
C GLU A 124 5.36 41.70 90.57
N ARG A 125 4.82 40.73 91.33
CA ARG A 125 4.33 39.46 90.78
C ARG A 125 3.13 39.65 89.86
N GLU A 126 2.21 40.53 90.21
CA GLU A 126 1.06 40.88 89.36
C GLU A 126 1.51 41.59 88.07
N ALA A 127 2.50 42.48 88.14
CA ALA A 127 3.11 43.11 86.97
C ALA A 127 3.82 42.10 86.07
N LYS A 128 4.59 41.15 86.64
CA LYS A 128 5.26 40.07 85.88
C LYS A 128 4.25 39.09 85.27
N ALA A 129 3.17 38.76 85.97
CA ALA A 129 2.08 37.94 85.43
C ALA A 129 1.37 38.65 84.26
N LYS A 130 1.05 39.95 84.40
CA LYS A 130 0.47 40.77 83.31
C LYS A 130 1.44 40.96 82.14
N ALA A 131 2.75 41.01 82.38
CA ALA A 131 3.76 41.03 81.33
C ALA A 131 3.82 39.68 80.59
N ALA A 132 3.86 38.55 81.30
CA ALA A 132 3.86 37.21 80.72
C ALA A 132 2.57 36.91 79.94
N GLU A 133 1.40 37.35 80.41
CA GLU A 133 0.14 37.23 79.67
C GLU A 133 0.12 38.13 78.43
N ARG A 134 0.68 39.34 78.48
CA ARG A 134 0.86 40.19 77.29
C ARG A 134 1.82 39.56 76.29
N GLU A 135 2.92 38.97 76.74
CA GLU A 135 3.88 38.28 75.90
C GLU A 135 3.26 37.03 75.24
N LYS A 136 2.54 36.20 76.01
CA LYS A 136 1.76 35.07 75.46
C LYS A 136 0.70 35.53 74.47
N ALA A 137 -0.01 36.62 74.74
CA ALA A 137 -1.01 37.17 73.83
C ALA A 137 -0.37 37.71 72.54
N LEU A 138 0.79 38.37 72.62
CA LEU A 138 1.57 38.81 71.47
C LEU A 138 2.13 37.61 70.68
N ALA A 139 2.64 36.57 71.35
CA ALA A 139 3.12 35.35 70.72
C ALA A 139 1.98 34.54 70.07
N ALA A 140 0.79 34.49 70.69
CA ALA A 140 -0.41 33.89 70.11
C ALA A 140 -0.89 34.69 68.89
N LYS A 141 -0.90 36.02 68.97
CA LYS A 141 -1.22 36.91 67.84
C LYS A 141 -0.22 36.79 66.70
N ALA A 142 1.07 36.65 67.00
CA ALA A 142 2.12 36.40 66.01
C ALA A 142 1.98 35.02 65.35
N LYS A 143 1.70 33.95 66.14
CA LYS A 143 1.42 32.61 65.61
C LYS A 143 0.15 32.58 64.76
N ALA A 144 -0.93 33.26 65.16
CA ALA A 144 -2.14 33.42 64.37
C ALA A 144 -1.89 34.21 63.07
N ALA A 145 -1.11 35.29 63.11
CA ALA A 145 -0.72 36.05 61.92
C ALA A 145 0.15 35.23 60.96
N ALA A 146 1.10 34.44 61.49
CA ALA A 146 1.93 33.52 60.70
C ALA A 146 1.10 32.40 60.08
N ALA A 147 0.17 31.80 60.83
CA ALA A 147 -0.77 30.78 60.33
C ALA A 147 -1.70 31.36 59.25
N ALA A 148 -2.22 32.58 59.43
CA ALA A 148 -3.04 33.26 58.42
C ALA A 148 -2.24 33.61 57.15
N LYS A 149 -0.97 34.01 57.29
CA LYS A 149 -0.06 34.25 56.15
C LYS A 149 0.22 32.94 55.40
N ALA A 150 0.53 31.86 56.11
CA ALA A 150 0.75 30.53 55.54
C ALA A 150 -0.52 29.94 54.88
N ALA A 151 -1.71 30.20 55.44
CA ALA A 151 -2.99 29.80 54.84
C ALA A 151 -3.22 30.53 53.50
N LYS A 152 -3.03 31.87 53.48
CA LYS A 152 -3.12 32.66 52.24
C LYS A 152 -2.10 32.24 51.19
N GLU A 153 -0.87 31.90 51.60
CA GLU A 153 0.17 31.41 50.69
C GLU A 153 -0.18 30.03 50.11
N ARG A 154 -0.70 29.11 50.92
CA ARG A 154 -1.20 27.80 50.47
C ARG A 154 -2.39 27.94 49.53
N GLU A 155 -3.32 28.84 49.82
CA GLU A 155 -4.46 29.15 48.96
C GLU A 155 -4.02 29.75 47.62
N ALA A 156 -3.06 30.68 47.62
CA ALA A 156 -2.47 31.25 46.41
C ALA A 156 -1.74 30.19 45.57
N LYS A 157 -0.93 29.33 46.21
CA LYS A 157 -0.25 28.20 45.54
C LYS A 157 -1.25 27.18 44.99
N ALA A 158 -2.33 26.87 45.71
CA ALA A 158 -3.40 26.00 45.22
C ALA A 158 -4.14 26.62 44.02
N LYS A 159 -4.44 27.93 44.04
CA LYS A 159 -5.03 28.66 42.91
C LYS A 159 -4.11 28.72 41.70
N ALA A 160 -2.80 28.90 41.89
CA ALA A 160 -1.81 28.85 40.82
C ALA A 160 -1.71 27.44 40.20
N ALA A 161 -1.57 26.40 41.01
CA ALA A 161 -1.55 25.01 40.56
C ALA A 161 -2.86 24.57 39.88
N ALA A 162 -4.02 25.09 40.31
CA ALA A 162 -5.30 24.85 39.65
C ALA A 162 -5.34 25.47 38.25
N LYS A 163 -4.90 26.74 38.10
CA LYS A 163 -4.78 27.41 36.80
C LYS A 163 -3.80 26.69 35.87
N GLU A 164 -2.66 26.26 36.40
CA GLU A 164 -1.65 25.51 35.62
C GLU A 164 -2.22 24.16 35.13
N ARG A 165 -2.92 23.41 36.00
CA ARG A 165 -3.61 22.17 35.62
C ARG A 165 -4.70 22.40 34.57
N GLU A 166 -5.40 23.54 34.62
CA GLU A 166 -6.38 23.92 33.59
C GLU A 166 -5.71 24.22 32.24
N ILE A 167 -4.59 24.95 32.24
CA ILE A 167 -3.78 25.23 31.05
C ILE A 167 -3.23 23.92 30.47
N GLN A 168 -2.66 23.04 31.29
CA GLN A 168 -2.17 21.72 30.87
C GLN A 168 -3.30 20.85 30.31
N ARG A 169 -4.51 20.89 30.90
CA ARG A 169 -5.69 20.20 30.36
C ARG A 169 -6.07 20.73 28.98
N LYS A 170 -6.18 22.06 28.81
CA LYS A 170 -6.50 22.69 27.51
C LYS A 170 -5.44 22.39 26.45
N ALA A 171 -4.16 22.36 26.83
CA ALA A 171 -3.06 21.98 25.95
C ALA A 171 -3.16 20.51 25.51
N ARG A 172 -3.44 19.57 26.43
CA ARG A 172 -3.67 18.16 26.12
C ARG A 172 -4.90 17.95 25.24
N GLU A 173 -5.96 18.71 25.48
CA GLU A 173 -7.20 18.66 24.67
C GLU A 173 -6.96 19.18 23.24
N LYS A 174 -6.26 20.31 23.09
CA LYS A 174 -5.82 20.83 21.79
C LYS A 174 -4.92 19.84 21.05
N ALA A 175 -3.91 19.29 21.73
CA ALA A 175 -3.01 18.29 21.16
C ALA A 175 -3.75 17.00 20.75
N ALA A 176 -4.76 16.58 21.51
CA ALA A 176 -5.61 15.43 21.15
C ALA A 176 -6.48 15.71 19.92
N ILE A 177 -6.97 16.95 19.74
CA ILE A 177 -7.71 17.37 18.54
C ILE A 177 -6.78 17.43 17.32
N GLU A 178 -5.58 17.98 17.47
CA GLU A 178 -4.58 18.04 16.40
C GLU A 178 -4.08 16.63 16.01
N ALA A 179 -3.82 15.75 16.98
CA ALA A 179 -3.49 14.34 16.72
C ALA A 179 -4.63 13.57 16.02
N LYS A 180 -5.90 13.86 16.34
CA LYS A 180 -7.05 13.29 15.61
C LYS A 180 -7.08 13.78 14.16
N LYS A 181 -6.88 15.07 13.91
CA LYS A 181 -6.81 15.64 12.54
C LYS A 181 -5.66 15.04 11.73
N LEU A 182 -4.48 14.91 12.34
CA LEU A 182 -3.31 14.30 11.68
C LEU A 182 -3.58 12.83 11.31
N ARG A 183 -4.17 12.04 12.21
CA ARG A 183 -4.58 10.65 11.92
C ARG A 183 -5.63 10.56 10.81
N GLU A 184 -6.56 11.50 10.75
CA GLU A 184 -7.56 11.56 9.66
C GLU A 184 -6.91 11.88 8.31
N VAL A 185 -5.97 12.83 8.27
CA VAL A 185 -5.20 13.17 7.05
C VAL A 185 -4.31 12.01 6.62
N GLU A 186 -3.64 11.34 7.56
CA GLU A 186 -2.82 10.16 7.30
C GLU A 186 -3.67 8.99 6.76
N ALA A 187 -4.85 8.74 7.36
CA ALA A 187 -5.79 7.73 6.87
C ALA A 187 -6.28 8.04 5.45
N LYS A 188 -6.60 9.31 5.13
CA LYS A 188 -6.95 9.74 3.77
C LYS A 188 -5.80 9.54 2.79
N ARG A 189 -4.56 9.88 3.17
CA ARG A 189 -3.35 9.65 2.34
C ARG A 189 -3.14 8.17 2.06
N LYS A 190 -3.22 7.31 3.09
CA LYS A 190 -3.10 5.85 2.97
C LYS A 190 -4.21 5.25 2.11
N ALA A 191 -5.44 5.77 2.18
CA ALA A 191 -6.53 5.34 1.31
C ALA A 191 -6.27 5.68 -0.18
N VAL A 192 -5.80 6.91 -0.47
CA VAL A 192 -5.42 7.33 -1.83
C VAL A 192 -4.23 6.52 -2.35
N GLU A 193 -3.25 6.22 -1.51
CA GLU A 193 -2.11 5.38 -1.89
C GLU A 193 -2.54 3.93 -2.17
N ALA A 194 -3.40 3.35 -1.33
CA ALA A 194 -3.96 2.03 -1.57
C ALA A 194 -4.80 1.96 -2.87
N GLU A 195 -5.52 3.03 -3.22
CA GLU A 195 -6.23 3.13 -4.50
C GLU A 195 -5.25 3.20 -5.68
N LYS A 196 -4.17 4.00 -5.58
CA LYS A 196 -3.10 4.05 -6.58
C LYS A 196 -2.44 2.68 -6.77
N GLN A 197 -2.10 1.98 -5.68
CA GLN A 197 -1.51 0.64 -5.73
C GLN A 197 -2.46 -0.38 -6.38
N ARG A 198 -3.79 -0.29 -6.15
CA ARG A 198 -4.79 -1.12 -6.84
C ARG A 198 -4.80 -0.83 -8.35
N LYS A 199 -4.82 0.44 -8.75
CA LYS A 199 -4.77 0.85 -10.17
C LYS A 199 -3.48 0.40 -10.85
N LEU A 200 -2.33 0.50 -10.19
CA LEU A 200 -1.05 0.01 -10.72
C LEU A 200 -1.07 -1.51 -10.95
N ARG A 201 -1.58 -2.30 -10.00
CA ARG A 201 -1.73 -3.77 -10.17
C ARG A 201 -2.70 -4.13 -11.30
N GLU A 202 -3.74 -3.33 -11.51
CA GLU A 202 -4.67 -3.53 -12.64
C GLU A 202 -4.03 -3.20 -13.99
N ILE A 203 -3.27 -2.10 -14.07
CA ILE A 203 -2.46 -1.74 -15.24
C ILE A 203 -1.42 -2.83 -15.52
N GLU A 204 -0.69 -3.30 -14.49
CA GLU A 204 0.29 -4.37 -14.64
C GLU A 204 -0.35 -5.67 -15.15
N ARG A 205 -1.48 -6.08 -14.59
CA ARG A 205 -2.26 -7.23 -15.08
C ARG A 205 -2.66 -7.06 -16.55
N ARG A 206 -3.12 -5.86 -16.93
CA ARG A 206 -3.49 -5.55 -18.32
C ARG A 206 -2.27 -5.61 -19.25
N ASN A 207 -1.15 -5.02 -18.86
CA ASN A 207 0.10 -5.03 -19.62
C ASN A 207 0.62 -6.47 -19.78
N GLN A 208 0.54 -7.31 -18.74
CA GLN A 208 0.87 -8.73 -18.83
C GLN A 208 -0.07 -9.50 -19.78
N GLU A 209 -1.35 -9.11 -19.88
CA GLU A 209 -2.28 -9.71 -20.85
C GLU A 209 -1.97 -9.23 -22.28
N GLU A 210 -1.64 -7.95 -22.47
CA GLU A 210 -1.25 -7.38 -23.76
C GLU A 210 0.09 -7.96 -24.26
N LEU A 211 1.09 -8.13 -23.38
CA LEU A 211 2.33 -8.87 -23.67
C LEU A 211 2.03 -10.32 -24.09
N LYS A 212 1.20 -11.06 -23.35
CA LYS A 212 0.78 -12.43 -23.74
C LYS A 212 0.00 -12.49 -25.06
N ARG A 213 -0.60 -11.38 -25.51
CA ARG A 213 -1.23 -11.28 -26.84
C ARG A 213 -0.19 -10.96 -27.93
N GLN A 214 0.85 -10.19 -27.62
CA GLN A 214 2.00 -9.93 -28.50
C GLN A 214 2.82 -11.20 -28.70
N GLU A 215 3.25 -11.87 -27.62
CA GLU A 215 3.98 -13.15 -27.64
C GLU A 215 3.28 -14.21 -28.51
N ARG A 216 1.94 -14.25 -28.50
CA ARG A 216 1.15 -15.17 -29.35
C ARG A 216 1.22 -14.83 -30.84
N ARG A 217 1.23 -13.54 -31.18
CA ARG A 217 1.39 -13.07 -32.58
C ARG A 217 2.80 -13.34 -33.07
N GLU A 218 3.81 -12.96 -32.28
CA GLU A 218 5.22 -13.21 -32.59
C GLU A 218 5.52 -14.71 -32.71
N ALA A 219 4.88 -15.56 -31.90
CA ALA A 219 5.00 -17.01 -32.03
C ALA A 219 4.31 -17.57 -33.29
N GLU A 220 3.22 -16.95 -33.75
CA GLU A 220 2.56 -17.32 -35.02
C GLU A 220 3.38 -16.85 -36.23
N GLU A 221 3.91 -15.63 -36.20
CA GLU A 221 4.80 -15.08 -37.22
C GLU A 221 6.10 -15.88 -37.31
N ARG A 222 6.73 -16.22 -36.18
CA ARG A 222 7.90 -17.11 -36.12
C ARG A 222 7.59 -18.48 -36.74
N ARG A 223 6.46 -19.10 -36.40
CA ARG A 223 6.05 -20.38 -37.02
C ARG A 223 5.82 -20.25 -38.52
N ARG A 224 5.33 -19.10 -38.99
CA ARG A 224 5.17 -18.82 -40.42
C ARG A 224 6.53 -18.66 -41.12
N GLN A 225 7.49 -17.99 -40.47
CA GLN A 225 8.88 -17.88 -40.95
C GLN A 225 9.55 -19.25 -40.99
N GLU A 226 9.55 -20.00 -39.88
CA GLU A 226 10.09 -21.38 -39.82
C GLU A 226 9.48 -22.31 -40.88
N ALA A 227 8.18 -22.14 -41.19
CA ALA A 227 7.51 -22.89 -42.24
C ALA A 227 7.95 -22.46 -43.66
N LEU A 228 8.19 -21.17 -43.89
CA LEU A 228 8.75 -20.66 -45.15
C LEU A 228 10.21 -21.11 -45.31
N ASP A 229 11.05 -20.97 -44.28
CA ASP A 229 12.44 -21.43 -44.29
C ASP A 229 12.53 -22.93 -44.58
N ARG A 230 11.65 -23.74 -43.97
CA ARG A 230 11.55 -25.18 -44.26
C ARG A 230 11.14 -25.46 -45.71
N LYS A 231 10.27 -24.65 -46.32
CA LYS A 231 9.94 -24.78 -47.74
C LYS A 231 11.11 -24.35 -48.63
N MET A 232 11.77 -23.23 -48.33
CA MET A 232 12.94 -22.72 -49.08
C MET A 232 14.10 -23.72 -49.07
N HIS A 233 14.35 -24.39 -47.95
CA HIS A 233 15.38 -25.43 -47.84
C HIS A 233 14.88 -26.83 -48.23
N SER A 234 13.65 -26.95 -48.76
CA SER A 234 13.17 -28.24 -49.24
C SER A 234 13.89 -28.65 -50.54
N LYS A 235 14.25 -29.92 -50.60
CA LYS A 235 14.83 -30.61 -51.76
C LYS A 235 13.87 -31.74 -52.14
N PRO A 236 12.86 -31.48 -53.00
CA PRO A 236 11.70 -32.36 -53.13
C PRO A 236 12.01 -33.73 -53.78
N TYR A 237 13.10 -33.82 -54.55
CA TYR A 237 13.49 -35.02 -55.30
C TYR A 237 14.88 -35.56 -54.92
N ALA A 238 15.47 -35.09 -53.81
CA ALA A 238 16.81 -35.53 -53.38
C ALA A 238 16.87 -37.02 -52.96
N ASP A 239 15.73 -37.62 -52.62
CA ASP A 239 15.63 -39.04 -52.27
C ASP A 239 15.51 -39.96 -53.52
N GLU A 240 15.36 -39.38 -54.73
CA GLU A 240 15.15 -40.09 -56.01
C GLU A 240 16.23 -39.70 -57.04
N PRO A 241 17.48 -40.17 -56.89
CA PRO A 241 18.59 -39.77 -57.76
C PRO A 241 18.38 -40.19 -59.22
N GLU A 242 17.78 -41.36 -59.47
CA GLU A 242 17.46 -41.86 -60.81
C GLU A 242 16.59 -40.85 -61.60
N PHE A 243 15.60 -40.24 -60.95
CA PHE A 243 14.73 -39.24 -61.56
C PHE A 243 15.47 -37.92 -61.86
N LEU A 244 16.44 -37.54 -61.03
CA LEU A 244 17.30 -36.38 -61.31
C LEU A 244 18.28 -36.64 -62.46
N GLU A 245 18.77 -37.88 -62.61
CA GLU A 245 19.60 -38.30 -63.74
C GLU A 245 18.81 -38.35 -65.06
N GLU A 246 17.58 -38.86 -65.06
CA GLU A 246 16.65 -38.77 -66.20
C GLU A 246 16.46 -37.31 -66.66
N LEU A 247 16.14 -36.41 -65.72
CA LEU A 247 15.96 -34.98 -66.01
C LEU A 247 17.25 -34.32 -66.50
N ARG A 248 18.42 -34.71 -65.98
CA ARG A 248 19.72 -34.25 -66.46
C ARG A 248 19.94 -34.65 -67.92
N GLY A 249 19.60 -35.88 -68.30
CA GLY A 249 19.68 -36.36 -69.68
C GLY A 249 18.83 -35.51 -70.63
N LEU A 250 17.56 -35.30 -70.29
CA LEU A 250 16.62 -34.48 -71.07
C LEU A 250 17.10 -33.02 -71.21
N LEU A 251 17.65 -32.42 -70.15
CA LEU A 251 18.22 -31.06 -70.22
C LEU A 251 19.46 -30.98 -71.11
N LEU A 252 20.35 -31.98 -71.07
CA LEU A 252 21.54 -32.00 -71.93
C LEU A 252 21.18 -32.17 -73.42
N GLU A 253 20.18 -32.99 -73.73
CA GLU A 253 19.63 -33.14 -75.08
C GLU A 253 18.98 -31.83 -75.57
N ALA A 254 18.14 -31.21 -74.74
CA ALA A 254 17.54 -29.91 -75.01
C ALA A 254 18.59 -28.81 -75.23
N ARG A 255 19.68 -28.81 -74.44
CA ARG A 255 20.82 -27.90 -74.59
C ARG A 255 21.49 -28.07 -75.94
N ALA A 256 21.81 -29.30 -76.32
CA ALA A 256 22.46 -29.61 -77.58
C ALA A 256 21.60 -29.18 -78.79
N SER A 257 20.30 -29.49 -78.76
CA SER A 257 19.36 -29.07 -79.80
C SER A 257 19.21 -27.55 -79.87
N THR A 258 19.14 -26.86 -78.73
CA THR A 258 19.04 -25.39 -78.68
C THR A 258 20.31 -24.71 -79.22
N LEU A 259 21.49 -25.25 -78.91
CA LEU A 259 22.77 -24.76 -79.46
C LEU A 259 22.87 -24.97 -80.98
N GLN A 260 22.36 -26.09 -81.51
CA GLN A 260 22.27 -26.30 -82.95
C GLN A 260 21.32 -25.29 -83.61
N GLN A 261 20.18 -24.99 -83.00
CA GLN A 261 19.24 -23.98 -83.50
C GLN A 261 19.85 -22.55 -83.49
N ILE A 262 20.66 -22.22 -82.48
CA ILE A 262 21.43 -20.96 -82.43
C ILE A 262 22.42 -20.90 -83.60
N ALA A 263 23.22 -21.96 -83.80
CA ALA A 263 24.21 -22.01 -84.88
C ALA A 263 23.57 -21.83 -86.27
N VAL A 264 22.50 -22.56 -86.57
CA VAL A 264 21.75 -22.41 -87.84
C VAL A 264 21.19 -20.99 -87.99
N SER A 265 20.56 -20.44 -86.95
CA SER A 265 19.99 -19.09 -87.00
C SER A 265 21.03 -17.98 -87.11
N ASP A 266 22.24 -18.17 -86.58
CA ASP A 266 23.37 -17.25 -86.75
C ASP A 266 23.99 -17.39 -88.14
N GLU A 267 24.13 -18.61 -88.67
CA GLU A 267 24.63 -18.88 -90.03
C GLU A 267 23.71 -18.26 -91.09
N GLU A 268 22.40 -18.51 -91.04
CA GLU A 268 21.40 -17.91 -91.93
C GLU A 268 21.41 -16.37 -91.87
N ALA A 269 21.53 -15.78 -90.66
CA ALA A 269 21.60 -14.32 -90.50
C ALA A 269 22.92 -13.72 -91.03
N ASN A 270 24.01 -14.49 -91.03
CA ASN A 270 25.29 -14.08 -91.61
C ASN A 270 25.30 -14.24 -93.14
N GLU A 271 24.64 -15.27 -93.69
CA GLU A 271 24.47 -15.44 -95.13
C GLU A 271 23.69 -14.25 -95.73
N MET A 272 22.58 -13.84 -95.10
CA MET A 272 21.82 -12.64 -95.50
C MET A 272 22.65 -11.35 -95.47
N LEU A 273 23.66 -11.24 -94.59
CA LEU A 273 24.58 -10.09 -94.57
C LEU A 273 25.54 -10.10 -95.76
N VAL A 274 26.10 -11.27 -96.10
CA VAL A 274 27.03 -11.43 -97.22
C VAL A 274 26.31 -11.22 -98.55
N ASP A 275 25.09 -11.72 -98.70
CA ASP A 275 24.26 -11.48 -99.88
C ASP A 275 23.89 -10.00 -100.05
N ARG A 276 23.59 -9.30 -98.94
CA ARG A 276 23.36 -7.86 -98.94
C ARG A 276 24.61 -7.07 -99.37
N GLU A 277 25.79 -7.37 -98.80
CA GLU A 277 27.06 -6.75 -99.19
C GLU A 277 27.42 -7.01 -100.67
N ARG A 278 26.97 -8.13 -101.22
CA ARG A 278 27.14 -8.48 -102.64
C ARG A 278 26.19 -7.73 -103.59
N LEU A 279 25.05 -7.26 -103.11
CA LEU A 279 23.96 -6.69 -103.91
C LEU A 279 23.78 -5.16 -103.77
N GLU A 280 24.66 -4.45 -103.04
CA GLU A 280 24.57 -3.00 -102.74
C GLU A 280 24.44 -2.01 -103.94
N TYR A 281 24.35 -2.50 -105.18
CA TYR A 281 24.26 -1.70 -106.40
C TYR A 281 22.91 -1.80 -107.15
N ASP A 282 21.93 -2.62 -106.72
CA ASP A 282 20.68 -2.89 -107.49
C ASP A 282 19.38 -2.72 -106.68
N ASP A 283 19.41 -1.95 -105.58
CA ASP A 283 18.32 -1.76 -104.62
C ASP A 283 17.28 -0.67 -105.02
N GLU A 284 16.66 -0.75 -106.21
CA GLU A 284 15.54 0.16 -106.57
C GLU A 284 14.16 -0.27 -106.01
N ASP A 285 13.98 -1.53 -105.59
CA ASP A 285 12.67 -2.09 -105.21
C ASP A 285 12.39 -2.13 -103.68
N GLY A 286 13.41 -1.85 -102.86
CA GLY A 286 13.33 -1.89 -101.39
C GLY A 286 13.47 -3.29 -100.77
N SER A 287 13.85 -4.31 -101.55
CA SER A 287 14.05 -5.68 -101.06
C SER A 287 15.13 -5.82 -99.97
N SER A 288 16.21 -5.02 -100.03
CA SER A 288 17.22 -4.94 -98.97
C SER A 288 16.67 -4.57 -97.59
N VAL A 289 15.67 -3.69 -97.51
CA VAL A 289 15.00 -3.35 -96.23
C VAL A 289 14.25 -4.56 -95.65
N ALA A 290 13.63 -5.38 -96.50
CA ALA A 290 12.97 -6.61 -96.06
C ALA A 290 13.98 -7.66 -95.58
N SER A 291 15.12 -7.79 -96.28
CA SER A 291 16.23 -8.68 -95.87
C SER A 291 16.85 -8.25 -94.53
N ASP A 292 17.12 -6.95 -94.35
CA ASP A 292 17.63 -6.38 -93.09
C ASP A 292 16.68 -6.69 -91.91
N ILE A 293 15.36 -6.55 -92.11
CA ILE A 293 14.34 -6.90 -91.10
C ILE A 293 14.34 -8.42 -90.80
N GLN A 294 14.41 -9.28 -91.82
CA GLN A 294 14.41 -10.72 -91.63
C GLN A 294 15.66 -11.17 -90.87
N ARG A 295 16.84 -10.66 -91.23
CA ARG A 295 18.10 -10.88 -90.50
C ARG A 295 17.98 -10.51 -89.03
N ASP A 296 17.39 -9.35 -88.72
CA ASP A 296 17.28 -8.89 -87.35
C ASP A 296 16.28 -9.73 -86.55
N GLN A 297 15.21 -10.24 -87.17
CA GLN A 297 14.32 -11.26 -86.58
C GLN A 297 15.07 -12.57 -86.25
N LEU A 298 15.97 -13.05 -87.12
CA LEU A 298 16.80 -14.21 -86.84
C LEU A 298 17.77 -13.94 -85.67
N LYS A 299 18.39 -12.76 -85.60
CA LYS A 299 19.27 -12.37 -84.47
C LYS A 299 18.52 -12.28 -83.15
N ASP A 300 17.29 -11.75 -83.15
CA ASP A 300 16.41 -11.73 -81.98
C ASP A 300 16.00 -13.14 -81.56
N PHE A 301 15.70 -14.02 -82.53
CA PHE A 301 15.40 -15.43 -82.26
C PHE A 301 16.60 -16.17 -81.64
N ALA A 302 17.79 -16.07 -82.25
CA ALA A 302 19.03 -16.60 -81.70
C ALA A 302 19.32 -16.07 -80.29
N SER A 303 19.04 -14.79 -80.03
CA SER A 303 19.17 -14.19 -78.69
C SER A 303 18.17 -14.75 -77.68
N SER A 304 16.92 -15.01 -78.10
CA SER A 304 15.93 -15.72 -77.28
C SER A 304 16.36 -17.16 -76.97
N LEU A 305 16.97 -17.86 -77.93
CA LEU A 305 17.50 -19.20 -77.72
C LEU A 305 18.70 -19.22 -76.77
N ARG A 306 19.60 -18.22 -76.82
CA ARG A 306 20.72 -18.09 -75.86
C ARG A 306 20.20 -17.98 -74.42
N LEU A 307 19.16 -17.17 -74.19
CA LEU A 307 18.51 -17.10 -72.87
C LEU A 307 17.94 -18.46 -72.41
N LYS A 308 17.40 -19.28 -73.33
CA LYS A 308 16.96 -20.65 -72.99
C LYS A 308 18.13 -21.57 -72.63
N VAL A 309 19.31 -21.40 -73.24
CA VAL A 309 20.52 -22.14 -72.85
C VAL A 309 20.96 -21.75 -71.44
N ASP A 310 20.93 -20.45 -71.12
CA ASP A 310 21.21 -19.96 -69.76
C ASP A 310 20.21 -20.54 -68.73
N GLU A 311 18.91 -20.60 -69.07
CA GLU A 311 17.90 -21.29 -68.26
C GLU A 311 18.20 -22.79 -68.09
N ILE A 312 18.65 -23.49 -69.13
CA ILE A 312 19.03 -24.91 -69.03
C ILE A 312 20.27 -25.08 -68.14
N ASP A 313 21.27 -24.21 -68.24
CA ASP A 313 22.48 -24.28 -67.42
C ASP A 313 22.19 -23.98 -65.94
N VAL A 314 21.27 -23.06 -65.64
CA VAL A 314 20.72 -22.85 -64.29
C VAL A 314 19.94 -24.06 -63.79
N ALA A 315 19.18 -24.74 -64.66
CA ALA A 315 18.46 -25.97 -64.30
C ALA A 315 19.43 -27.11 -63.96
N LEU A 316 20.51 -27.30 -64.74
CA LEU A 316 21.56 -28.28 -64.49
C LEU A 316 22.28 -28.03 -63.17
N ALA A 317 22.68 -26.79 -62.87
CA ALA A 317 23.29 -26.42 -61.59
C ALA A 317 22.37 -26.74 -60.39
N ARG A 318 21.05 -26.50 -60.52
CA ARG A 318 20.07 -26.86 -59.49
C ARG A 318 19.89 -28.38 -59.30
N ILE A 319 20.14 -29.19 -60.34
CA ILE A 319 20.15 -30.65 -60.24
C ILE A 319 21.39 -31.11 -59.45
N ASP A 320 22.57 -30.56 -59.75
CA ASP A 320 23.80 -30.87 -59.00
C ASP A 320 23.67 -30.46 -57.51
N ASP A 321 22.98 -29.36 -57.19
CA ASP A 321 22.60 -28.98 -55.82
C ASP A 321 21.51 -29.87 -55.19
N GLY A 322 20.82 -30.69 -55.98
CA GLY A 322 19.63 -31.45 -55.57
C GLY A 322 18.42 -30.58 -55.19
N SER A 323 18.38 -29.32 -55.64
CA SER A 323 17.30 -28.36 -55.37
C SER A 323 16.27 -28.23 -56.49
N TYR A 324 16.53 -28.87 -57.65
CA TYR A 324 15.66 -28.86 -58.81
C TYR A 324 14.26 -29.42 -58.52
N GLY A 325 13.27 -28.94 -59.27
CA GLY A 325 11.87 -29.30 -59.07
C GLY A 325 11.17 -28.61 -57.90
N ARG A 326 11.80 -27.63 -57.23
CA ARG A 326 11.14 -26.68 -56.31
C ARG A 326 10.73 -25.42 -57.07
N CYS A 327 9.53 -24.89 -56.79
CA CYS A 327 9.07 -23.61 -57.33
C CYS A 327 9.82 -22.41 -56.71
N ASP A 328 10.21 -21.42 -57.52
CA ASP A 328 10.92 -20.22 -57.02
C ASP A 328 10.04 -19.24 -56.24
N GLU A 329 8.74 -19.16 -56.54
CA GLU A 329 7.81 -18.25 -55.86
C GLU A 329 7.22 -18.82 -54.56
N CYS A 330 6.60 -20.01 -54.62
CA CYS A 330 5.87 -20.59 -53.48
C CYS A 330 6.64 -21.67 -52.71
N PHE A 331 7.82 -22.05 -53.20
CA PHE A 331 8.70 -23.10 -52.64
C PHE A 331 8.04 -24.48 -52.50
N GLU A 332 7.02 -24.77 -53.31
CA GLU A 332 6.35 -26.08 -53.36
C GLU A 332 6.92 -26.96 -54.49
N PRO A 333 6.82 -28.30 -54.37
CA PRO A 333 7.28 -29.23 -55.40
C PRO A 333 6.49 -29.05 -56.71
N ILE A 334 7.22 -28.91 -57.81
CA ILE A 334 6.69 -28.97 -59.18
C ILE A 334 6.40 -30.45 -59.50
N SER A 335 5.25 -30.76 -60.09
CA SER A 335 4.84 -32.14 -60.37
C SER A 335 5.79 -32.85 -61.35
N LYS A 336 6.14 -34.11 -61.05
CA LYS A 336 7.03 -34.95 -61.87
C LYS A 336 6.68 -34.94 -63.37
N ALA A 337 5.40 -35.18 -63.68
CA ALA A 337 4.94 -35.19 -65.07
C ALA A 337 5.23 -33.86 -65.80
N ARG A 338 5.09 -32.70 -65.13
CA ARG A 338 5.42 -31.42 -65.76
C ARG A 338 6.92 -31.25 -65.98
N LEU A 339 7.75 -31.72 -65.05
CA LEU A 339 9.21 -31.73 -65.21
C LEU A 339 9.66 -32.71 -66.31
N GLN A 340 8.89 -33.76 -66.63
CA GLN A 340 9.20 -34.69 -67.72
C GLN A 340 8.74 -34.18 -69.10
N PHE A 341 7.61 -33.48 -69.18
CA PHE A 341 7.06 -32.98 -70.46
C PHE A 341 7.47 -31.54 -70.81
N GLN A 342 7.95 -30.75 -69.85
CA GLN A 342 8.25 -29.33 -70.07
C GLN A 342 9.51 -28.95 -69.28
N LEU A 343 10.62 -28.76 -70.00
CA LEU A 343 11.90 -28.28 -69.48
C LEU A 343 12.44 -27.13 -70.36
N PRO A 344 13.21 -26.18 -69.79
CA PRO A 344 13.40 -25.92 -68.36
C PRO A 344 12.16 -25.27 -67.73
N VAL A 345 11.89 -25.55 -66.45
CA VAL A 345 10.76 -24.98 -65.70
C VAL A 345 11.13 -24.71 -64.24
N PHE A 346 10.89 -23.47 -63.77
CA PHE A 346 11.22 -23.01 -62.41
C PHE A 346 10.01 -22.63 -61.54
N THR A 347 8.84 -22.38 -62.13
CA THR A 347 7.62 -22.00 -61.41
C THR A 347 6.56 -23.09 -61.54
N CYS A 348 5.79 -23.34 -60.47
CA CYS A 348 4.69 -24.31 -60.49
C CYS A 348 3.49 -23.80 -61.30
N VAL A 349 2.52 -24.68 -61.61
CA VAL A 349 1.36 -24.33 -62.46
C VAL A 349 0.49 -23.22 -61.85
N THR A 350 0.30 -23.22 -60.53
CA THR A 350 -0.50 -22.20 -59.84
C THR A 350 0.16 -20.82 -59.89
N CYS A 351 1.48 -20.75 -59.65
CA CYS A 351 2.29 -19.54 -59.80
C CYS A 351 2.29 -19.02 -61.24
N ARG A 352 2.55 -19.91 -62.20
CA ARG A 352 2.53 -19.59 -63.65
C ARG A 352 1.16 -19.09 -64.13
N ALA A 353 0.07 -19.42 -63.44
CA ALA A 353 -1.29 -18.98 -63.75
C ALA A 353 -1.74 -17.73 -62.95
N SER A 354 -0.92 -17.24 -62.01
CA SER A 354 -1.15 -15.98 -61.27
C SER A 354 -0.34 -14.79 -61.79
N VAL A 355 0.50 -15.01 -62.80
CA VAL A 355 1.27 -14.01 -63.56
C VAL A 355 0.54 -13.68 -64.86
#